data_AF-A0A954CMN0-F1
#
_entry.id   AF-A0A954CMN0-F1
#
_cell.length_a   1.000
_cell.length_b   1.000
_cell.length_c   1.000
_cell.angle_alpha   90.00
_cell.angle_beta   90.00
_cell.angle_gamma   90.00
#
_symmetry.space_group_name_H-M   'P 1'
#
loop_
_entity.id
_entity.type
_entity.pdbx_description
1 polymer ?
#
loop_
_entity_poly.entity_id
_entity_poly.type
_entity_poly.pdbx_seq_one_letter_code
_entity_poly.pdbx_strand_id
1 'polypeptide(L)'
;VGGAPLVVKLLEGTQGIGVVLCETDKAAESVIEAFRGLDANILIQEFIKEAGGSDIRAFVVGGKVIAAMKRSAAPGEFRSNLHRGGSAQKVKMTAVERSTAIQAAKCMGLNVAGVDMLQSNHGPVVMEVNSSPGLEGIEEATGVDVAGAIIEYIERNAKPGKTKDRIGA
;
A
#
# COMPACT_ATOMS: atom_id res chain seq x y z
N VAL A 1 19.51 7.15 -1.97
CA VAL A 1 18.77 7.09 -0.68
C VAL A 1 19.48 7.77 0.50
N GLY A 2 20.56 8.55 0.31
CA GLY A 2 21.10 9.43 1.38
C GLY A 2 21.89 8.76 2.51
N GLY A 3 21.96 7.43 2.56
CA GLY A 3 22.63 6.65 3.61
C GLY A 3 21.63 5.93 4.52
N ALA A 4 22.12 5.18 5.49
CA ALA A 4 21.28 4.52 6.49
C ALA A 4 20.66 5.51 7.50
N PRO A 5 19.50 5.18 8.11
CA PRO A 5 18.73 3.94 7.96
C PRO A 5 17.96 3.87 6.63
N LEU A 6 17.96 2.69 6.02
CA LEU A 6 17.29 2.43 4.74
C LEU A 6 16.56 1.08 4.74
N VAL A 7 15.62 0.92 3.81
CA VAL A 7 14.89 -0.33 3.60
C VAL A 7 15.35 -0.97 2.29
N VAL A 8 15.75 -2.23 2.35
CA VAL A 8 16.02 -3.07 1.16
C VAL A 8 14.82 -3.98 0.96
N LYS A 9 14.23 -3.96 -0.24
CA LYS A 9 13.07 -4.79 -0.62
C LYS A 9 13.44 -5.69 -1.80
N LEU A 10 13.20 -6.98 -1.67
CA LEU A 10 13.16 -7.88 -2.83
C LEU A 10 11.93 -7.54 -3.67
N LEU A 11 12.10 -7.47 -5.00
CA LEU A 11 10.98 -7.28 -5.92
C LEU A 11 10.17 -8.57 -6.14
N GLU A 12 10.73 -9.70 -5.74
CA GLU A 12 10.12 -11.02 -5.85
C GLU A 12 9.67 -11.47 -4.46
N GLY A 13 8.35 -11.45 -4.22
CA GLY A 13 7.75 -11.86 -2.95
C GLY A 13 6.38 -11.23 -2.68
N THR A 14 5.64 -11.77 -1.71
CA THR A 14 4.40 -11.19 -1.18
C THR A 14 4.48 -11.06 0.35
N GLN A 15 3.57 -10.28 0.95
CA GLN A 15 3.40 -10.19 2.41
C GLN A 15 4.62 -9.67 3.22
N GLY A 16 5.50 -8.88 2.60
CA GLY A 16 6.65 -8.27 3.28
C GLY A 16 7.80 -9.24 3.58
N ILE A 17 7.77 -10.44 3.00
CA ILE A 17 8.95 -11.30 2.88
C ILE A 17 9.95 -10.59 1.96
N GLY A 18 11.21 -10.50 2.39
CA GLY A 18 12.25 -9.80 1.64
C GLY A 18 12.32 -8.28 1.87
N VAL A 19 11.64 -7.74 2.88
CA VAL A 19 11.76 -6.33 3.31
C VAL A 19 12.60 -6.25 4.58
N VAL A 20 13.77 -5.61 4.49
CA VAL A 20 14.78 -5.55 5.56
C VAL A 20 15.10 -4.09 5.89
N LEU A 21 15.01 -3.72 7.17
CA LEU A 21 15.51 -2.45 7.67
C LEU A 21 17.02 -2.58 7.94
N CYS A 22 17.82 -1.73 7.32
CA CYS A 22 19.26 -1.65 7.54
C CYS A 22 19.57 -0.35 8.28
N GLU A 23 19.95 -0.45 9.56
CA GLU A 23 20.22 0.70 10.42
C GLU A 23 21.60 1.34 10.17
N THR A 24 22.50 0.63 9.48
CA THR A 24 23.85 1.12 9.15
C THR A 24 24.19 0.81 7.70
N ASP A 25 25.10 1.61 7.13
CA ASP A 25 25.57 1.40 5.76
C ASP A 25 26.21 0.03 5.57
N LYS A 26 26.99 -0.45 6.56
CA LYS A 26 27.58 -1.80 6.53
C LYS A 26 26.52 -2.90 6.49
N ALA A 27 25.43 -2.75 7.23
CA ALA A 27 24.33 -3.72 7.21
C ALA A 27 23.64 -3.70 5.84
N ALA A 28 23.41 -2.50 5.27
CA ALA A 28 22.85 -2.35 3.94
C ALA A 28 23.74 -3.00 2.86
N GLU A 29 25.05 -2.73 2.87
CA GLU A 29 26.03 -3.35 1.97
C GLU A 29 25.98 -4.87 2.05
N SER A 30 26.02 -5.44 3.26
CA SER A 30 25.96 -6.89 3.47
C SER A 30 24.67 -7.52 2.93
N VAL A 31 23.52 -6.88 3.14
CA VAL A 31 22.22 -7.36 2.65
C VAL A 31 22.15 -7.26 1.12
N ILE A 32 22.65 -6.17 0.54
CA ILE A 32 22.70 -5.98 -0.91
C ILE A 32 23.59 -7.01 -1.58
N GLU A 33 24.78 -7.28 -1.04
CA GLU A 33 25.69 -8.31 -1.53
C GLU A 33 25.05 -9.70 -1.47
N ALA A 34 24.40 -10.03 -0.35
CA ALA A 34 23.70 -11.30 -0.20
C ALA A 34 22.59 -11.49 -1.25
N PHE A 35 21.77 -10.47 -1.50
CA PHE A 35 20.70 -10.55 -2.50
C PHE A 35 21.23 -10.55 -3.95
N ARG A 36 22.33 -9.85 -4.23
CA ARG A 36 22.99 -9.92 -5.54
C ARG A 36 23.57 -11.30 -5.83
N GLY A 37 24.11 -11.98 -4.81
CA GLY A 37 24.59 -13.36 -4.95
C GLY A 37 23.49 -14.38 -5.27
N LEU A 38 22.21 -14.00 -5.09
CA LEU A 38 21.04 -14.79 -5.45
C LEU A 38 20.40 -14.36 -6.79
N ASP A 39 21.05 -13.47 -7.55
CA ASP A 39 20.52 -12.87 -8.78
C ASP A 39 19.15 -12.19 -8.59
N ALA A 40 18.84 -11.73 -7.37
CA ALA A 40 17.55 -11.13 -7.04
C ALA A 40 17.51 -9.64 -7.36
N ASN A 41 16.38 -9.18 -7.91
CA ASN A 41 16.13 -7.76 -8.11
C ASN A 41 15.73 -7.08 -6.80
N ILE A 42 16.39 -5.96 -6.47
CA ILE A 42 16.17 -5.25 -5.21
C ILE A 42 15.81 -3.78 -5.43
N LEU A 43 15.00 -3.24 -4.51
CA LEU A 43 14.71 -1.83 -4.36
C LEU A 43 15.33 -1.33 -3.06
N ILE A 44 16.05 -0.21 -3.13
CA ILE A 44 16.60 0.46 -1.96
C ILE A 44 15.78 1.74 -1.75
N GLN A 45 15.22 1.90 -0.56
CA GLN A 45 14.33 3.01 -0.20
C GLN A 45 14.80 3.67 1.10
N GLU A 46 14.59 4.98 1.22
CA GLU A 46 14.73 5.70 2.49
C GLU A 46 13.79 5.12 3.56
N PHE A 47 14.26 5.05 4.82
CA PHE A 47 13.42 4.68 5.95
C PHE A 47 12.74 5.92 6.55
N ILE A 48 11.42 6.02 6.38
CA ILE A 48 10.59 7.09 6.96
C ILE A 48 10.34 6.81 8.45
N LYS A 49 11.32 7.15 9.29
CA LYS A 49 11.31 6.85 10.73
C LYS A 49 10.15 7.51 11.47
N GLU A 50 9.80 8.73 11.08
CA GLU A 50 8.70 9.51 11.67
C GLU A 50 7.32 8.87 11.46
N ALA A 51 7.17 7.95 10.51
CA ALA A 51 5.94 7.18 10.35
C ALA A 51 5.69 6.21 11.52
N GLY A 52 6.73 5.92 12.32
CA GLY A 52 6.62 5.18 13.57
C GLY A 52 6.05 3.77 13.41
N GLY A 53 6.45 3.07 12.34
CA GLY A 53 5.93 1.74 12.01
C GLY A 53 4.44 1.74 11.67
N SER A 54 3.91 2.88 11.21
CA SER A 54 2.52 3.00 10.76
C SER A 54 2.42 3.43 9.31
N ASP A 55 1.34 3.05 8.64
CA ASP A 55 1.00 3.53 7.31
C ASP A 55 -0.50 3.83 7.20
N ILE A 56 -0.88 4.60 6.19
CA ILE A 56 -2.27 4.84 5.80
C ILE A 56 -2.56 4.00 4.55
N ARG A 57 -3.56 3.14 4.65
CA ARG A 57 -4.18 2.52 3.48
C ARG A 57 -5.45 3.29 3.11
N ALA A 58 -5.44 3.89 1.93
CA ALA A 58 -6.59 4.55 1.33
C ALA A 58 -7.20 3.66 0.24
N PHE A 59 -8.51 3.44 0.28
CA PHE A 59 -9.23 2.67 -0.73
C PHE A 59 -9.90 3.60 -1.72
N VAL A 60 -9.42 3.57 -2.96
CA VAL A 60 -9.89 4.44 -4.04
C VAL A 60 -10.84 3.64 -4.95
N VAL A 61 -12.02 4.21 -5.21
CA VAL A 61 -12.99 3.72 -6.19
C VAL A 61 -13.45 4.89 -7.06
N GLY A 62 -13.32 4.77 -8.38
CA GLY A 62 -13.80 5.77 -9.34
C GLY A 62 -13.25 7.18 -9.11
N GLY A 63 -11.99 7.30 -8.68
CA GLY A 63 -11.35 8.58 -8.38
C GLY A 63 -11.75 9.22 -7.03
N LYS A 64 -12.36 8.46 -6.12
CA LYS A 64 -12.69 8.92 -4.76
C LYS A 64 -12.12 7.96 -3.73
N VAL A 65 -11.59 8.48 -2.62
CA VAL A 65 -11.26 7.66 -1.45
C VAL A 65 -12.55 7.35 -0.69
N ILE A 66 -12.97 6.09 -0.72
CA ILE A 66 -14.20 5.59 -0.09
C ILE A 66 -13.96 5.23 1.38
N ALA A 67 -12.83 4.60 1.67
CA ALA A 67 -12.44 4.20 3.01
C ALA A 67 -10.95 4.46 3.24
N ALA A 68 -10.56 4.68 4.49
CA ALA A 68 -9.15 4.79 4.86
C ALA A 68 -8.93 4.28 6.28
N MET A 69 -7.84 3.54 6.47
CA MET A 69 -7.41 3.07 7.77
C MET A 69 -5.94 3.39 8.00
N LYS A 70 -5.59 3.64 9.25
CA LYS A 70 -4.20 3.64 9.71
C LYS A 70 -3.90 2.23 10.22
N ARG A 71 -2.84 1.63 9.69
CA ARG A 71 -2.29 0.38 10.23
C ARG A 71 -1.06 0.69 11.07
N SER A 72 -0.90 0.01 12.18
CA SER A 72 0.25 0.15 13.09
C SER A 72 0.92 -1.21 13.28
N ALA A 73 2.24 -1.24 13.22
CA ALA A 73 3.02 -2.44 13.47
C ALA A 73 2.92 -2.89 14.93
N ALA A 74 3.17 -4.18 15.16
CA ALA A 74 3.32 -4.73 16.50
C ALA A 74 4.61 -4.19 17.17
N PRO A 75 4.70 -4.21 18.52
CA PRO A 75 5.93 -3.82 19.21
C PRO A 75 7.16 -4.59 18.70
N GLY A 76 8.22 -3.88 18.33
CA GLY A 76 9.45 -4.47 17.79
C GLY A 76 9.44 -4.77 16.29
N GLU A 77 8.34 -4.47 15.59
CA GLU A 77 8.21 -4.61 14.14
C GLU A 77 8.04 -3.22 13.50
N PHE A 78 8.62 -3.01 12.31
CA PHE A 78 8.48 -1.74 11.57
C PHE A 78 7.44 -1.84 10.44
N ARG A 79 7.06 -3.07 10.07
CA ARG A 79 6.04 -3.37 9.06
C ARG A 79 4.65 -3.43 9.68
N SER A 80 3.75 -2.58 9.21
CA SER A 80 2.37 -2.42 9.69
C SER A 80 1.36 -3.41 9.09
N ASN A 81 1.81 -4.47 8.42
CA ASN A 81 0.91 -5.44 7.79
C ASN A 81 0.01 -6.15 8.84
N LEU A 82 -1.31 -6.19 8.60
CA LEU A 82 -2.28 -6.84 9.48
C LEU A 82 -1.97 -8.33 9.72
N HIS A 83 -1.57 -9.06 8.67
CA HIS A 83 -1.20 -10.48 8.80
C HIS A 83 0.03 -10.74 9.67
N ARG A 84 0.78 -9.70 10.07
CA ARG A 84 1.94 -9.78 10.98
C ARG A 84 1.61 -9.33 12.41
N GLY A 85 0.32 -9.32 12.78
CA GLY A 85 -0.13 -8.90 14.12
C GLY A 85 -0.22 -7.39 14.30
N GLY A 86 -0.16 -6.63 13.20
CA GLY A 86 -0.45 -5.19 13.22
C GLY A 86 -1.93 -4.93 13.51
N SER A 87 -2.24 -3.73 14.02
CA SER A 87 -3.61 -3.27 14.25
C SER A 87 -4.07 -2.33 13.14
N ALA A 88 -5.38 -2.26 12.89
CA ALA A 88 -5.98 -1.27 12.00
C ALA A 88 -7.09 -0.50 12.71
N GLN A 89 -7.16 0.79 12.40
CA GLN A 89 -8.20 1.68 12.89
C GLN A 89 -8.57 2.70 11.83
N LYS A 90 -9.83 3.14 11.84
CA LYS A 90 -10.30 4.24 10.98
C LYS A 90 -9.41 5.48 11.16
N VAL A 91 -9.07 6.13 10.04
CA VAL A 91 -8.28 7.37 10.06
C VAL A 91 -8.97 8.46 9.26
N LYS A 92 -8.88 9.70 9.76
CA LYS A 92 -9.27 10.89 8.99
C LYS A 92 -8.06 11.38 8.21
N MET A 93 -8.09 11.20 6.90
CA MET A 93 -7.04 11.70 6.01
C MET A 93 -7.08 13.22 5.86
N THR A 94 -5.91 13.83 5.72
CA THR A 94 -5.76 15.22 5.29
C THR A 94 -6.17 15.38 3.82
N ALA A 95 -6.36 16.62 3.38
CA ALA A 95 -6.66 16.91 1.97
C ALA A 95 -5.51 16.48 1.04
N VAL A 96 -4.26 16.66 1.49
CA VAL A 96 -3.07 16.30 0.72
C VAL A 96 -2.94 14.79 0.58
N GLU A 97 -3.12 14.02 1.66
CA GLU A 97 -3.12 12.55 1.61
C GLU A 97 -4.21 12.01 0.68
N ARG A 98 -5.42 12.56 0.77
CA ARG A 98 -6.54 12.14 -0.09
C ARG A 98 -6.26 12.41 -1.56
N SER A 99 -5.76 13.61 -1.88
CA SER A 99 -5.39 13.98 -3.24
C SER A 99 -4.26 13.11 -3.77
N THR A 100 -3.26 12.81 -2.94
CA THR A 100 -2.12 11.94 -3.26
C THR A 100 -2.59 10.53 -3.61
N ALA A 101 -3.49 9.94 -2.81
CA ALA A 101 -4.04 8.61 -3.09
C ALA A 101 -4.80 8.55 -4.43
N ILE A 102 -5.65 9.55 -4.69
CA ILE A 102 -6.42 9.63 -5.95
C ILE A 102 -5.49 9.78 -7.15
N GLN A 103 -4.48 10.64 -7.05
CA GLN A 103 -3.49 10.85 -8.11
C GLN A 103 -2.67 9.58 -8.35
N ALA A 104 -2.23 8.87 -7.30
CA ALA A 104 -1.49 7.62 -7.43
C ALA A 104 -2.31 6.56 -8.20
N ALA A 105 -3.57 6.33 -7.80
CA ALA A 105 -4.46 5.40 -8.50
C ALA A 105 -4.67 5.80 -9.98
N LYS A 106 -4.87 7.10 -10.23
CA LYS A 106 -5.04 7.64 -11.58
C LYS A 106 -3.79 7.46 -12.45
N CYS A 107 -2.60 7.72 -11.91
CA CYS A 107 -1.33 7.53 -12.62
C CYS A 107 -1.11 6.06 -13.01
N MET A 108 -1.62 5.13 -12.22
CA MET A 108 -1.60 3.69 -12.52
C MET A 108 -2.74 3.24 -13.45
N GLY A 109 -3.66 4.13 -13.82
CA GLY A 109 -4.84 3.79 -14.64
C GLY A 109 -5.86 2.90 -13.93
N LEU A 110 -5.87 2.89 -12.59
CA LEU A 110 -6.72 2.01 -11.78
C LEU A 110 -7.99 2.74 -11.32
N ASN A 111 -9.14 2.13 -11.60
CA ASN A 111 -10.43 2.60 -11.10
C ASN A 111 -10.73 2.12 -9.67
N VAL A 112 -10.15 0.99 -9.28
CA VAL A 112 -10.22 0.43 -7.93
C VAL A 112 -8.78 0.16 -7.48
N ALA A 113 -8.38 0.74 -6.36
CA ALA A 113 -7.03 0.56 -5.84
C ALA A 113 -6.94 0.74 -4.33
N GLY A 114 -6.07 -0.03 -3.69
CA GLY A 114 -5.56 0.27 -2.36
C GLY A 114 -4.25 1.04 -2.48
N VAL A 115 -4.17 2.23 -1.90
CA VAL A 115 -2.96 3.06 -1.92
C VAL A 115 -2.40 3.14 -0.52
N ASP A 116 -1.18 2.63 -0.34
CA ASP A 116 -0.46 2.64 0.93
C ASP A 116 0.50 3.82 0.96
N MET A 117 0.45 4.61 2.03
CA MET A 117 1.26 5.81 2.20
C MET A 117 1.88 5.88 3.58
N LEU A 118 3.11 6.38 3.64
CA LEU A 118 3.77 6.74 4.88
C LEU A 118 3.60 8.25 5.13
N GLN A 119 3.28 8.62 6.37
CA GLN A 119 3.25 10.02 6.78
C GLN A 119 4.69 10.45 7.10
N SER A 120 5.29 11.25 6.22
CA SER A 120 6.62 11.82 6.43
C SER A 120 6.55 13.29 6.83
N ASN A 121 7.68 13.84 7.30
CA ASN A 121 7.80 15.27 7.60
C ASN A 121 7.73 16.17 6.36
N HIS A 122 7.86 15.60 5.16
CA HIS A 122 7.81 16.30 3.88
C HIS A 122 6.55 15.96 3.06
N GLY A 123 5.54 15.39 3.70
CA GLY A 123 4.24 15.05 3.10
C GLY A 123 4.00 13.54 2.97
N PRO A 124 2.85 13.12 2.41
CA PRO A 124 2.56 11.70 2.21
C PRO A 124 3.47 11.10 1.13
N VAL A 125 4.14 10.00 1.47
CA VAL A 125 4.97 9.24 0.53
C VAL A 125 4.23 7.97 0.14
N VAL A 126 3.92 7.82 -1.15
CA VAL A 126 3.26 6.61 -1.67
C VAL A 126 4.25 5.44 -1.66
N MET A 127 3.85 4.34 -1.03
CA MET A 127 4.67 3.14 -0.88
C MET A 127 4.24 2.01 -1.83
N GLU A 128 2.93 1.81 -1.99
CA GLU A 128 2.37 0.76 -2.84
C GLU A 128 1.03 1.23 -3.42
N VAL A 129 0.75 0.84 -4.67
CA VAL A 129 -0.58 0.93 -5.27
C VAL A 129 -1.00 -0.48 -5.69
N ASN A 130 -2.00 -1.01 -5.02
CA ASN A 130 -2.49 -2.37 -5.21
C ASN A 130 -3.79 -2.37 -6.02
N SER A 131 -3.82 -3.09 -7.14
CA SER A 131 -4.99 -3.17 -8.04
C SER A 131 -6.07 -4.15 -7.59
N SER A 132 -5.78 -5.01 -6.61
CA SER A 132 -6.71 -5.99 -6.05
C SER A 132 -6.61 -6.03 -4.52
N PRO A 133 -6.88 -4.90 -3.85
CA PRO A 133 -6.80 -4.80 -2.39
C PRO A 133 -7.84 -5.68 -1.70
N GLY A 134 -7.46 -6.32 -0.59
CA GLY A 134 -8.40 -7.02 0.29
C GLY A 134 -9.39 -6.07 0.97
N LEU A 135 -10.62 -6.54 1.18
CA LEU A 135 -11.74 -5.74 1.72
C LEU A 135 -11.94 -5.93 3.23
N GLU A 136 -11.87 -7.16 3.71
CA GLU A 136 -12.19 -7.55 5.10
C GLU A 136 -11.59 -6.59 6.14
N GLY A 137 -10.27 -6.46 6.17
CA GLY A 137 -9.61 -5.62 7.18
C GLY A 137 -9.94 -4.12 7.09
N ILE A 138 -10.26 -3.58 5.91
CA ILE A 138 -10.63 -2.16 5.79
C ILE A 138 -12.10 -1.91 6.11
N GLU A 139 -12.99 -2.84 5.75
CA GLU A 139 -14.40 -2.76 6.09
C GLU A 139 -14.60 -2.92 7.60
N GLU A 140 -13.93 -3.88 8.23
CA GLU A 140 -13.91 -4.05 9.69
C GLU A 140 -13.39 -2.81 10.41
N ALA A 141 -12.26 -2.25 9.96
CA ALA A 141 -11.65 -1.09 10.61
C ALA A 141 -12.45 0.20 10.44
N THR A 142 -13.24 0.34 9.38
CA THR A 142 -13.89 1.62 9.01
C THR A 142 -15.41 1.62 9.13
N GLY A 143 -16.03 0.43 9.11
CA GLY A 143 -17.47 0.22 9.04
C GLY A 143 -18.11 0.64 7.71
N VAL A 144 -17.31 0.81 6.66
CA VAL A 144 -17.77 1.26 5.33
C VAL A 144 -17.99 0.05 4.44
N ASP A 145 -19.12 0.01 3.73
CA ASP A 145 -19.39 -0.97 2.66
C ASP A 145 -18.60 -0.59 1.40
N VAL A 146 -17.39 -1.12 1.30
CA VAL A 146 -16.47 -0.87 0.18
C VAL A 146 -16.87 -1.74 -1.02
N ALA A 147 -17.30 -2.98 -0.78
CA ALA A 147 -17.83 -3.85 -1.81
C ALA A 147 -19.01 -3.20 -2.56
N GLY A 148 -19.98 -2.66 -1.82
CA GLY A 148 -21.12 -1.93 -2.39
C GLY A 148 -20.69 -0.71 -3.21
N ALA A 149 -19.73 0.07 -2.72
CA ALA A 149 -19.19 1.21 -3.47
C ALA A 149 -18.52 0.80 -4.81
N ILE A 150 -17.88 -0.37 -4.86
CA ILE A 150 -17.33 -0.93 -6.11
C ILE A 150 -18.46 -1.32 -7.06
N ILE A 151 -19.49 -2.02 -6.57
CA ILE A 151 -20.66 -2.40 -7.38
C ILE A 151 -21.37 -1.16 -7.93
N GLU A 152 -21.65 -0.16 -7.10
CA GLU A 152 -22.26 1.10 -7.55
C GLU A 152 -21.43 1.80 -8.63
N TYR A 153 -20.10 1.77 -8.49
CA TYR A 153 -19.22 2.33 -9.51
C TYR A 153 -19.35 1.56 -10.82
N ILE A 154 -19.36 0.22 -10.77
CA ILE A 154 -19.53 -0.62 -11.95
C ILE A 154 -20.89 -0.37 -12.60
N GLU A 155 -21.99 -0.37 -11.85
CA GLU A 155 -23.35 -0.14 -12.36
C GLU A 155 -23.48 1.19 -13.11
N ARG A 156 -22.84 2.25 -12.62
CA ARG A 156 -22.88 3.57 -13.25
C ARG A 156 -22.02 3.68 -14.51
N ASN A 157 -21.00 2.85 -14.66
CA ASN A 157 -20.00 2.98 -15.73
C ASN A 157 -20.01 1.83 -16.74
N ALA A 158 -20.60 0.69 -16.39
CA ALA A 158 -20.79 -0.44 -17.28
C ALA A 158 -21.81 -0.08 -18.36
N LYS A 159 -21.49 -0.41 -19.62
CA LYS A 159 -22.40 -0.22 -20.74
C LYS A 159 -23.15 -1.54 -21.00
N PRO A 160 -24.49 -1.53 -21.09
CA PRO A 160 -25.26 -2.69 -21.49
C PRO A 160 -24.77 -3.24 -22.84
N GLY A 161 -24.70 -4.57 -22.98
CA GLY A 161 -24.38 -5.25 -24.24
C GLY A 161 -22.89 -5.44 -24.58
N LYS A 162 -21.97 -5.14 -23.65
CA LYS A 162 -20.53 -5.43 -23.79
C LYS A 162 -20.00 -6.54 -22.86
N THR A 163 -20.89 -7.42 -22.41
CA THR A 163 -20.56 -8.59 -21.58
C THR A 163 -20.43 -9.86 -22.42
N LYS A 164 -19.89 -9.78 -23.65
CA LYS A 164 -19.54 -10.99 -24.40
C LYS A 164 -18.29 -11.60 -23.76
N ASP A 165 -18.48 -12.62 -22.94
CA ASP A 165 -17.39 -13.52 -22.61
C ASP A 165 -17.15 -14.49 -23.80
N ARG A 166 -16.07 -15.29 -23.73
CA ARG A 166 -15.77 -16.30 -24.74
C ARG A 166 -16.67 -17.55 -24.64
N ILE A 167 -17.62 -17.57 -23.71
CA ILE A 167 -18.43 -18.73 -23.32
C ILE A 167 -19.92 -18.51 -23.60
N GLY A 168 -20.34 -17.29 -23.96
CA GLY A 168 -21.68 -16.95 -24.41
C GLY A 168 -22.74 -16.90 -23.31
N ALA A 169 -22.40 -16.47 -22.08
CA ALA A 169 -23.41 -16.19 -21.04
C ALA A 169 -23.98 -14.75 -21.15
#